data_AF-A0A524AUC5-F1
#
_entry.id   AF-A0A524AUC5-F1
#
_cell.length_a   1.000
_cell.length_b   1.000
_cell.length_c   1.000
_cell.angle_alpha   90.00
_cell.angle_beta   90.00
_cell.angle_gamma   90.00
#
_symmetry.space_group_name_H-M   'P 1'
#
loop_
_entity.id
_entity.type
_entity.pdbx_description
1 polymer ?
#
loop_
_entity_poly.entity_id
_entity_poly.type
_entity_poly.pdbx_seq_one_letter_code
_entity_poly.pdbx_strand_id
1 'polypeptide(L)'
;MDELVRFTRESIRRIEKHPQFMDWVSKSRLKESDIVVINNSFVFRDVSTNKSQFYLALEYERDGQFKDRIFVASGLGRINKDFKIFQAQHPNLPKLVDLSDAISSQLSEIGHIVFALIGKVDNDLVVEEEFRQARFTTIVWNPSQNELLTADDETLYVRDTTNEDELWSELVTLMERLNLDIPAKMKTEFGSVLDKLQSKAVARLNLPSPGEEITEGVTDAIVELLKEQRDSYAKALEECGVDDPSSSTLFNEVLRISYNFAGDASTYLRLIVSICDLKPIILWLTIGEHYCLSEAFRQLPWARSKYKPSLKNYIDTVSDVRNRRFHDAFPFQKALRLSLPPSAVQNPELQFFSEHAPRANLNVFTFRDKPLVDILLKFTRARQRPVSSSFWDKNISVMDSIVDLFEATSQSLKLIHTTAESSG
;
A
#
# COMPACT_ATOMS: atom_id res chain seq x y z
N MET A 1 -9.76 -27.90 7.33
CA MET A 1 -8.45 -28.44 6.90
C MET A 1 -8.40 -28.66 5.39
N ASP A 2 -9.23 -29.55 4.86
CA ASP A 2 -9.25 -29.91 3.43
C ASP A 2 -9.43 -28.71 2.50
N GLU A 3 -10.22 -27.72 2.92
CA GLU A 3 -10.43 -26.51 2.14
C GLU A 3 -9.18 -25.62 2.03
N LEU A 4 -8.37 -25.50 3.09
CA LEU A 4 -7.11 -24.76 3.06
C LEU A 4 -6.08 -25.46 2.15
N VAL A 5 -6.04 -26.80 2.19
CA VAL A 5 -5.21 -27.60 1.28
C VAL A 5 -5.65 -27.40 -0.18
N ARG A 6 -6.96 -27.42 -0.43
CA ARG A 6 -7.56 -27.15 -1.74
C ARG A 6 -7.19 -25.76 -2.25
N PHE A 7 -7.37 -24.72 -1.44
CA PHE A 7 -7.01 -23.34 -1.80
C PHE A 7 -5.53 -23.18 -2.10
N THR A 8 -4.66 -23.80 -1.29
CA THR A 8 -3.22 -23.81 -1.55
C THR A 8 -2.89 -24.46 -2.90
N ARG A 9 -3.55 -25.59 -3.25
CA ARG A 9 -3.39 -26.23 -4.55
C ARG A 9 -3.90 -25.36 -5.70
N GLU A 10 -5.01 -24.67 -5.52
CA GLU A 10 -5.55 -23.73 -6.51
C GLU A 10 -4.58 -22.57 -6.76
N SER A 11 -4.01 -21.98 -5.71
CA SER A 11 -3.00 -20.92 -5.82
C SER A 11 -1.72 -21.42 -6.53
N ILE A 12 -1.26 -22.64 -6.22
CA ILE A 12 -0.14 -23.28 -6.94
C ILE A 12 -0.49 -23.53 -8.41
N ARG A 13 -1.69 -24.01 -8.73
CA ARG A 13 -2.13 -24.24 -10.11
C ARG A 13 -2.13 -22.95 -10.93
N ARG A 14 -2.31 -21.79 -10.30
CA ARG A 14 -2.15 -20.49 -10.96
C ARG A 14 -0.71 -20.26 -11.43
N ILE A 15 0.28 -20.67 -10.63
CA ILE A 15 1.71 -20.69 -11.04
C ILE A 15 1.92 -21.69 -12.18
N GLU A 16 1.43 -22.92 -12.02
CA GLU A 16 1.62 -23.99 -13.01
C GLU A 16 1.10 -23.63 -14.41
N LYS A 17 0.00 -22.88 -14.47
CA LYS A 17 -0.63 -22.41 -15.72
C LYS A 17 -0.01 -21.12 -16.27
N HIS A 18 0.85 -20.44 -15.52
CA HIS A 18 1.41 -19.17 -15.95
C HIS A 18 2.45 -19.38 -17.07
N PRO A 19 2.42 -18.61 -18.17
CA PRO A 19 3.31 -18.84 -19.32
C PRO A 19 4.81 -18.87 -18.99
N GLN A 20 5.25 -18.00 -18.07
CA GLN A 20 6.66 -17.94 -17.66
C GLN A 20 7.11 -19.15 -16.84
N PHE A 21 6.20 -19.76 -16.08
CA PHE A 21 6.50 -21.00 -15.37
C PHE A 21 6.58 -22.18 -16.36
N MET A 22 5.64 -22.28 -17.29
CA MET A 22 5.66 -23.32 -18.33
C MET A 22 6.96 -23.25 -19.17
N ASP A 23 7.36 -22.04 -19.56
CA ASP A 23 8.63 -21.80 -20.24
C ASP A 23 9.83 -22.22 -19.37
N TRP A 24 9.82 -21.87 -18.08
CA TRP A 24 10.85 -22.28 -17.12
C TRP A 24 10.93 -23.81 -16.97
N VAL A 25 9.80 -24.51 -16.85
CA VAL A 25 9.72 -25.97 -16.77
C VAL A 25 10.30 -26.60 -18.03
N SER A 26 9.91 -26.13 -19.23
CA SER A 26 10.40 -26.69 -20.50
C SER A 26 11.94 -26.60 -20.66
N LYS A 27 12.55 -25.59 -20.03
CA LYS A 27 14.02 -25.36 -20.04
C LYS A 27 14.73 -26.07 -18.90
N SER A 28 14.00 -26.40 -17.83
CA SER A 28 14.52 -27.07 -16.64
C SER A 28 14.48 -28.57 -16.87
N ARG A 29 15.65 -29.21 -17.03
CA ARG A 29 15.79 -30.65 -17.25
C ARG A 29 15.40 -31.46 -16.00
N LEU A 30 14.12 -31.43 -15.62
CA LEU A 30 13.55 -32.13 -14.48
C LEU A 30 13.48 -33.62 -14.75
N LYS A 31 13.74 -34.41 -13.71
CA LYS A 31 13.56 -35.86 -13.69
C LYS A 31 12.43 -36.21 -12.73
N GLU A 32 11.77 -37.33 -13.01
CA GLU A 32 10.73 -37.87 -12.11
C GLU A 32 11.24 -37.94 -10.67
N SER A 33 10.39 -37.54 -9.72
CA SER A 33 10.67 -37.40 -8.29
C SER A 33 11.61 -36.24 -7.90
N ASP A 34 12.07 -35.40 -8.82
CA ASP A 34 12.76 -34.16 -8.46
C ASP A 34 11.82 -33.24 -7.67
N ILE A 35 12.35 -32.57 -6.65
CA ILE A 35 11.59 -31.64 -5.81
C ILE A 35 11.81 -30.22 -6.31
N VAL A 36 10.72 -29.54 -6.66
CA VAL A 36 10.72 -28.11 -7.00
C VAL A 36 10.22 -27.31 -5.82
N VAL A 37 11.12 -26.53 -5.23
CA VAL A 37 10.78 -25.58 -4.16
C VAL A 37 10.45 -24.23 -4.77
N ILE A 38 9.27 -23.72 -4.40
CA ILE A 38 8.76 -22.41 -4.80
C ILE A 38 9.29 -21.36 -3.83
N ASN A 39 9.89 -20.30 -4.35
CA ASN A 39 10.39 -19.20 -3.53
C ASN A 39 9.22 -18.46 -2.86
N ASN A 40 9.30 -18.25 -1.55
CA ASN A 40 8.30 -17.52 -0.77
C ASN A 40 8.54 -15.98 -0.82
N SER A 41 9.21 -15.46 -1.86
CA SER A 41 9.44 -14.03 -2.07
C SER A 41 9.75 -13.72 -3.55
N PHE A 42 8.74 -13.26 -4.28
CA PHE A 42 8.85 -12.95 -5.71
C PHE A 42 9.09 -11.46 -6.03
N VAL A 43 8.78 -10.54 -5.13
CA VAL A 43 9.07 -9.10 -5.29
C VAL A 43 10.19 -8.69 -4.33
N PHE A 44 11.01 -7.70 -4.70
CA PHE A 44 12.08 -7.19 -3.81
C PHE A 44 11.50 -6.66 -2.49
N ARG A 45 12.06 -7.12 -1.37
CA ARG A 45 11.57 -6.85 -0.02
C ARG A 45 12.07 -5.47 0.46
N ASP A 46 11.13 -4.64 0.90
CA ASP A 46 11.39 -3.37 1.60
C ASP A 46 10.54 -3.33 2.89
N VAL A 47 10.76 -4.33 3.74
CA VAL A 47 10.03 -4.59 4.99
C VAL A 47 11.02 -4.96 6.11
N SER A 48 10.63 -4.75 7.37
CA SER A 48 11.48 -4.98 8.55
C SER A 48 11.49 -6.44 9.06
N THR A 49 10.61 -7.29 8.55
CA THR A 49 10.48 -8.70 8.93
C THR A 49 11.60 -9.58 8.34
N ASN A 50 11.78 -10.77 8.92
CA ASN A 50 12.66 -11.80 8.35
C ASN A 50 11.87 -12.72 7.43
N LYS A 51 12.50 -13.11 6.31
CA LYS A 51 11.89 -14.01 5.33
C LYS A 51 11.57 -15.35 5.99
N SER A 52 10.35 -15.86 5.79
CA SER A 52 9.95 -17.17 6.30
C SER A 52 10.92 -18.27 5.85
N GLN A 53 11.15 -19.25 6.73
CA GLN A 53 11.95 -20.44 6.44
C GLN A 53 11.14 -21.58 5.81
N PHE A 54 9.82 -21.41 5.68
CA PHE A 54 8.92 -22.39 5.14
C PHE A 54 8.58 -22.07 3.68
N TYR A 55 8.76 -23.07 2.81
CA TYR A 55 8.57 -22.94 1.37
C TYR A 55 7.64 -24.04 0.88
N LEU A 56 6.75 -23.73 -0.06
CA LEU A 56 5.98 -24.76 -0.74
C LEU A 56 6.90 -25.55 -1.67
N ALA A 57 6.70 -26.86 -1.73
CA ALA A 57 7.46 -27.78 -2.55
C ALA A 57 6.53 -28.77 -3.26
N LEU A 58 6.85 -29.04 -4.52
CA LEU A 58 6.15 -29.96 -5.39
C LEU A 58 7.10 -31.06 -5.85
N GLU A 59 6.57 -32.26 -5.97
CA GLU A 59 7.30 -33.37 -6.58
C GLU A 59 6.97 -33.43 -8.07
N TYR A 60 8.00 -33.39 -8.90
CA TYR A 60 7.86 -33.52 -10.34
C TYR A 60 7.51 -34.95 -10.71
N GLU A 61 6.52 -35.10 -11.59
CA GLU A 61 6.12 -36.40 -12.13
C GLU A 61 6.77 -36.60 -13.50
N ARG A 62 5.99 -36.45 -14.57
CA ARG A 62 6.44 -36.60 -15.95
C ARG A 62 5.77 -35.58 -16.86
N ASP A 63 6.34 -35.35 -18.03
CA ASP A 63 5.75 -34.55 -19.11
C ASP A 63 5.31 -33.13 -18.69
N GLY A 64 6.09 -32.47 -17.83
CA GLY A 64 5.80 -31.11 -17.37
C GLY A 64 4.77 -31.03 -16.23
N GLN A 65 4.31 -32.18 -15.70
CA GLN A 65 3.32 -32.25 -14.64
C GLN A 65 3.95 -32.48 -13.26
N PHE A 66 3.24 -32.01 -12.23
CA PHE A 66 3.60 -32.18 -10.83
C PHE A 66 2.56 -33.07 -10.15
N LYS A 67 3.00 -33.86 -9.18
CA LYS A 67 2.09 -34.63 -8.32
C LYS A 67 1.18 -33.67 -7.55
N ASP A 68 -0.05 -34.09 -7.27
CA ASP A 68 -1.00 -33.28 -6.51
C ASP A 68 -0.60 -33.10 -5.03
N ARG A 69 0.26 -33.98 -4.50
CA ARG A 69 0.75 -33.89 -3.13
C ARG A 69 1.71 -32.70 -2.98
N ILE A 70 1.41 -31.83 -2.02
CA ILE A 70 2.19 -30.63 -1.70
C ILE A 70 2.94 -30.85 -0.39
N PHE A 71 4.17 -30.37 -0.33
CA PHE A 71 4.99 -30.39 0.86
C PHE A 71 5.37 -28.98 1.30
N VAL A 72 5.66 -28.82 2.58
CA VAL A 72 6.36 -27.66 3.12
C VAL A 72 7.82 -28.03 3.39
N ALA A 73 8.72 -27.38 2.66
CA ALA A 73 10.16 -27.51 2.80
C ALA A 73 10.72 -26.51 3.82
N SER A 74 11.66 -26.98 4.65
CA SER A 74 12.37 -26.17 5.65
C SER A 74 13.86 -26.53 5.73
N GLY A 75 14.63 -25.78 6.52
CA GLY A 75 16.08 -25.97 6.64
C GLY A 75 16.88 -25.54 5.40
N LEU A 76 16.27 -24.71 4.56
CA LEU A 76 16.86 -24.25 3.31
C LEU A 76 17.71 -22.99 3.53
N GLY A 77 18.89 -22.98 2.92
CA GLY A 77 19.66 -21.74 2.75
C GLY A 77 18.94 -20.74 1.84
N ARG A 78 19.52 -19.55 1.66
CA ARG A 78 18.93 -18.46 0.90
C ARG A 78 18.57 -18.87 -0.54
N ILE A 79 17.28 -18.84 -0.88
CA ILE A 79 16.77 -19.00 -2.25
C ILE A 79 16.66 -17.62 -2.91
N ASN A 80 17.39 -17.43 -4.02
CA ASN A 80 17.44 -16.18 -4.80
C ASN A 80 16.77 -16.28 -6.18
N LYS A 81 16.36 -17.48 -6.59
CA LYS A 81 15.59 -17.74 -7.83
C LYS A 81 14.13 -17.94 -7.47
N ASP A 82 13.22 -17.82 -8.42
CA ASP A 82 11.79 -18.06 -8.17
C ASP A 82 11.51 -19.54 -7.88
N PHE A 83 12.28 -20.44 -8.51
CA PHE A 83 12.19 -21.88 -8.31
C PHE A 83 13.57 -22.48 -8.08
N LYS A 84 13.65 -23.48 -7.20
CA LYS A 84 14.87 -24.24 -6.94
C LYS A 84 14.58 -25.74 -7.03
N ILE A 85 15.39 -26.43 -7.83
CA ILE A 85 15.27 -27.86 -8.07
C ILE A 85 16.23 -28.60 -7.12
N PHE A 86 15.73 -29.64 -6.47
CA PHE A 86 16.50 -30.62 -5.72
C PHE A 86 16.32 -31.98 -6.37
N GLN A 87 17.42 -32.60 -6.78
CA GLN A 87 17.37 -33.89 -7.44
C GLN A 87 17.02 -34.98 -6.44
N ALA A 88 16.13 -35.91 -6.81
CA ALA A 88 15.59 -36.95 -5.92
C ALA A 88 16.68 -37.78 -5.18
N GLN A 89 17.85 -37.96 -5.80
CA GLN A 89 18.95 -38.77 -5.28
C GLN A 89 20.02 -37.94 -4.55
N HIS A 90 19.83 -36.63 -4.39
CA HIS A 90 20.84 -35.76 -3.80
C HIS A 90 20.85 -35.89 -2.27
N PRO A 91 22.02 -36.00 -1.60
CA PRO A 91 22.08 -36.19 -0.14
C PRO A 91 21.53 -35.00 0.67
N ASN A 92 21.51 -33.81 0.07
CA ASN A 92 21.04 -32.57 0.72
C ASN A 92 19.59 -32.22 0.31
N LEU A 93 18.66 -33.15 0.46
CA LEU A 93 17.24 -32.84 0.30
C LEU A 93 16.74 -31.95 1.46
N PRO A 94 15.81 -31.01 1.21
CA PRO A 94 15.15 -30.28 2.28
C PRO A 94 14.41 -31.21 3.23
N LYS A 95 14.20 -30.74 4.47
CA LYS A 95 13.20 -31.37 5.34
C LYS A 95 11.81 -31.07 4.79
N LEU A 96 11.09 -32.10 4.39
CA LEU A 96 9.72 -32.03 3.88
C LEU A 96 8.72 -32.45 4.97
N VAL A 97 7.65 -31.68 5.10
CA VAL A 97 6.48 -31.98 5.93
C VAL A 97 5.25 -31.95 5.01
N ASP A 98 4.26 -32.80 5.25
CA ASP A 98 3.01 -32.76 4.48
C ASP A 98 2.32 -31.40 4.67
N LEU A 99 1.70 -30.88 3.61
CA LEU A 99 1.00 -29.59 3.69
C LEU A 99 -0.07 -29.59 4.79
N SER A 100 -0.79 -30.70 4.98
CA SER A 100 -1.88 -30.80 5.96
C SER A 100 -1.36 -30.67 7.40
N ASP A 101 -0.23 -31.32 7.70
CA ASP A 101 0.43 -31.25 9.00
C ASP A 101 1.00 -29.85 9.25
N ALA A 102 1.61 -29.25 8.22
CA ALA A 102 2.16 -27.90 8.30
C ALA A 102 1.06 -26.85 8.50
N ILE A 103 -0.07 -26.96 7.79
CA ILE A 103 -1.25 -26.09 8.00
C ILE A 103 -1.76 -26.23 9.43
N SER A 104 -1.93 -27.45 9.95
CA SER A 104 -2.37 -27.68 11.33
C SER A 104 -1.47 -26.95 12.34
N SER A 105 -0.14 -27.08 12.18
CA SER A 105 0.83 -26.39 13.02
C SER A 105 0.72 -24.86 12.90
N GLN A 106 0.60 -24.33 11.69
CA GLN A 106 0.52 -22.87 11.49
C GLN A 106 -0.80 -22.26 11.94
N LEU A 107 -1.92 -22.99 11.84
CA LEU A 107 -3.21 -22.56 12.38
C LEU A 107 -3.16 -22.41 13.90
N SER A 108 -2.53 -23.36 14.61
CA SER A 108 -2.39 -23.26 16.06
C SER A 108 -1.56 -22.06 16.55
N GLU A 109 -0.75 -21.50 15.65
CA GLU A 109 0.09 -20.33 15.91
C GLU A 109 -0.53 -19.02 15.39
N ILE A 110 -1.70 -19.06 14.75
CA ILE A 110 -2.30 -17.83 14.20
C ILE A 110 -2.90 -16.99 15.33
N GLY A 111 -2.44 -15.74 15.43
CA GLY A 111 -2.96 -14.80 16.43
C GLY A 111 -4.09 -13.96 15.84
N HIS A 112 -5.03 -13.53 16.69
CA HIS A 112 -6.23 -12.81 16.24
C HIS A 112 -5.97 -11.45 15.58
N ILE A 113 -4.82 -10.82 15.85
CA ILE A 113 -4.51 -9.48 15.32
C ILE A 113 -4.51 -9.44 13.79
N VAL A 114 -4.23 -10.56 13.12
CA VAL A 114 -4.24 -10.62 11.65
C VAL A 114 -5.65 -10.45 11.08
N PHE A 115 -6.69 -10.81 11.86
CA PHE A 115 -8.09 -10.67 11.46
C PHE A 115 -8.60 -9.23 11.55
N ALA A 116 -7.80 -8.28 12.06
CA ALA A 116 -8.09 -6.85 11.93
C ALA A 116 -8.26 -6.43 10.46
N LEU A 117 -7.57 -7.12 9.54
CA LEU A 117 -7.68 -6.86 8.10
C LEU A 117 -9.02 -7.27 7.49
N ILE A 118 -9.78 -8.12 8.15
CA ILE A 118 -11.12 -8.55 7.74
C ILE A 118 -12.18 -8.12 8.75
N GLY A 119 -11.81 -7.25 9.71
CA GLY A 119 -12.74 -6.70 10.69
C GLY A 119 -13.65 -5.65 10.07
N LYS A 120 -14.83 -5.47 10.68
CA LYS A 120 -15.81 -4.47 10.26
C LYS A 120 -15.50 -3.14 10.92
N VAL A 121 -15.45 -2.08 10.11
CA VAL A 121 -15.33 -0.71 10.60
C VAL A 121 -16.73 -0.22 10.98
N ASP A 122 -16.88 0.16 12.24
CA ASP A 122 -18.06 0.80 12.80
C ASP A 122 -17.77 2.30 12.96
N ASN A 123 -18.45 3.09 12.14
CA ASN A 123 -18.34 4.54 12.08
C ASN A 123 -19.46 5.25 12.86
N ASP A 124 -20.34 4.52 13.57
CA ASP A 124 -21.48 5.09 14.30
C ASP A 124 -21.08 5.63 15.69
N LEU A 125 -19.80 5.94 15.90
CA LEU A 125 -19.35 6.46 17.17
C LEU A 125 -19.86 7.89 17.37
N VAL A 126 -20.70 8.05 18.39
CA VAL A 126 -21.12 9.37 18.87
C VAL A 126 -20.00 9.97 19.71
N VAL A 127 -19.54 11.16 19.31
CA VAL A 127 -18.54 11.94 20.07
C VAL A 127 -19.11 13.30 20.44
N GLU A 128 -18.75 13.80 21.62
CA GLU A 128 -19.27 15.06 22.13
C GLU A 128 -18.15 16.01 22.57
N GLU A 129 -18.43 17.30 22.44
CA GLU A 129 -17.56 18.38 22.85
C GLU A 129 -18.35 19.54 23.44
N GLU A 130 -17.69 20.26 24.34
CA GLU A 130 -18.25 21.43 24.97
C GLU A 130 -18.31 22.63 24.00
N PHE A 131 -19.49 23.25 23.92
CA PHE A 131 -19.80 24.41 23.09
C PHE A 131 -20.68 25.38 23.87
N ARG A 132 -20.08 26.16 24.78
CA ARG A 132 -20.78 27.11 25.67
C ARG A 132 -21.12 28.41 24.95
N GLN A 133 -22.04 28.36 23.99
CA GLN A 133 -22.44 29.51 23.19
C GLN A 133 -23.98 29.64 23.13
N ALA A 134 -24.48 30.85 23.37
CA ALA A 134 -25.90 31.15 23.50
C ALA A 134 -26.59 30.23 24.53
N ARG A 135 -27.56 29.40 24.11
CA ARG A 135 -28.23 28.40 24.94
C ARG A 135 -27.58 27.02 24.91
N PHE A 136 -26.62 26.81 24.01
CA PHE A 136 -26.03 25.50 23.81
C PHE A 136 -24.82 25.34 24.72
N THR A 137 -24.64 24.14 25.23
CA THR A 137 -23.49 23.76 26.08
C THR A 137 -22.64 22.69 25.41
N THR A 138 -23.21 21.94 24.47
CA THR A 138 -22.60 20.73 23.89
C THR A 138 -22.89 20.64 22.41
N ILE A 139 -21.91 20.21 21.62
CA ILE A 139 -22.10 19.68 20.27
C ILE A 139 -21.78 18.19 20.29
N VAL A 140 -22.72 17.40 19.78
CA VAL A 140 -22.63 15.96 19.62
C VAL A 140 -22.53 15.66 18.13
N TRP A 141 -21.45 15.00 17.71
CA TRP A 141 -21.38 14.41 16.39
C TRP A 141 -22.05 13.03 16.43
N ASN A 142 -23.19 12.91 15.75
CA ASN A 142 -23.94 11.66 15.61
C ASN A 142 -24.10 11.31 14.12
N PRO A 143 -23.25 10.43 13.56
CA PRO A 143 -23.29 10.06 12.14
C PRO A 143 -24.61 9.43 11.67
N SER A 144 -25.37 8.79 12.59
CA SER A 144 -26.58 8.05 12.24
C SER A 144 -27.84 8.92 12.16
N GLN A 145 -27.75 10.22 12.42
CA GLN A 145 -28.91 11.11 12.30
C GLN A 145 -29.21 11.50 10.84
N ASN A 146 -30.46 11.84 10.55
CA ASN A 146 -30.88 12.16 9.18
C ASN A 146 -30.51 13.59 8.78
N GLU A 147 -30.85 14.56 9.61
CA GLU A 147 -30.63 15.98 9.36
C GLU A 147 -29.16 16.37 9.59
N LEU A 148 -28.69 17.38 8.85
CA LEU A 148 -27.31 17.83 8.96
C LEU A 148 -27.00 18.41 10.36
N LEU A 149 -27.94 19.20 10.89
CA LEU A 149 -27.87 19.81 12.21
C LEU A 149 -29.25 19.83 12.86
N THR A 150 -29.33 19.33 14.09
CA THR A 150 -30.53 19.44 14.94
C THR A 150 -30.15 19.97 16.32
N ALA A 151 -31.16 20.34 17.09
CA ALA A 151 -30.98 20.77 18.47
C ALA A 151 -32.02 20.10 19.36
N ASP A 152 -31.57 19.57 20.49
CA ASP A 152 -32.41 19.11 21.58
C ASP A 152 -31.93 19.79 22.87
N ASP A 153 -32.80 20.57 23.49
CA ASP A 153 -32.49 21.39 24.66
C ASP A 153 -31.20 22.24 24.53
N GLU A 154 -30.15 21.88 25.25
CA GLU A 154 -28.85 22.58 25.29
C GLU A 154 -27.79 21.89 24.39
N THR A 155 -28.20 20.87 23.63
CA THR A 155 -27.31 20.06 22.79
C THR A 155 -27.59 20.29 21.32
N LEU A 156 -26.53 20.59 20.57
CA LEU A 156 -26.55 20.57 19.11
C LEU A 156 -26.08 19.20 18.63
N TYR A 157 -26.81 18.58 17.71
CA TYR A 157 -26.38 17.36 17.05
C TYR A 157 -25.99 17.66 15.62
N VAL A 158 -24.76 17.30 15.24
CA VAL A 158 -24.25 17.42 13.87
C VAL A 158 -24.04 16.02 13.27
N ARG A 159 -24.42 15.83 12.01
CA ARG A 159 -24.31 14.52 11.34
C ARG A 159 -22.90 14.29 10.82
N ASP A 160 -22.31 15.37 10.35
CA ASP A 160 -20.98 15.42 9.78
C ASP A 160 -20.28 16.69 10.29
N THR A 161 -18.96 16.69 10.23
CA THR A 161 -18.10 17.83 10.58
C THR A 161 -17.31 18.34 9.36
N THR A 162 -17.38 17.69 8.20
CA THR A 162 -16.52 18.03 7.05
C THR A 162 -16.94 19.31 6.32
N ASN A 163 -18.24 19.67 6.32
CA ASN A 163 -18.75 20.86 5.64
C ASN A 163 -19.12 21.99 6.62
N GLU A 164 -18.10 22.68 7.14
CA GLU A 164 -18.25 23.75 8.14
C GLU A 164 -19.21 24.86 7.69
N ASP A 165 -19.13 25.29 6.43
CA ASP A 165 -19.95 26.41 5.93
C ASP A 165 -21.44 26.05 5.85
N GLU A 166 -21.77 24.81 5.47
CA GLU A 166 -23.15 24.32 5.43
C GLU A 166 -23.70 24.15 6.86
N LEU A 167 -22.92 23.55 7.76
CA LEU A 167 -23.27 23.41 9.18
C LEU A 167 -23.49 24.77 9.85
N TRP A 168 -22.63 25.75 9.54
CA TRP A 168 -22.77 27.10 10.05
C TRP A 168 -24.06 27.75 9.54
N SER A 169 -24.40 27.56 8.26
CA SER A 169 -25.64 28.09 7.67
C SER A 169 -26.89 27.50 8.31
N GLU A 170 -26.88 26.18 8.59
CA GLU A 170 -27.95 25.51 9.33
C GLU A 170 -28.06 25.99 10.78
N LEU A 171 -26.92 26.22 11.46
CA LEU A 171 -26.89 26.77 12.82
C LEU A 171 -27.47 28.19 12.87
N VAL A 172 -27.13 29.05 11.91
CA VAL A 172 -27.71 30.40 11.79
C VAL A 172 -29.23 30.32 11.62
N THR A 173 -29.70 29.46 10.71
CA THR A 173 -31.13 29.25 10.45
C THR A 173 -31.86 28.73 11.70
N LEU A 174 -31.24 27.82 12.44
CA LEU A 174 -31.74 27.32 13.72
C LEU A 174 -31.84 28.43 14.77
N MET A 175 -30.81 29.26 14.90
CA MET A 175 -30.75 30.38 15.86
C MET A 175 -31.84 31.41 15.56
N GLU A 176 -32.04 31.76 14.29
CA GLU A 176 -33.14 32.64 13.84
C GLU A 176 -34.51 32.06 14.19
N ARG A 177 -34.73 30.77 13.93
CA ARG A 177 -35.99 30.07 14.27
C ARG A 177 -36.27 30.04 15.76
N LEU A 178 -35.22 29.94 16.59
CA LEU A 178 -35.32 29.96 18.05
C LEU A 178 -35.31 31.37 18.64
N ASN A 179 -35.22 32.41 17.80
CA ASN A 179 -35.13 33.82 18.20
C ASN A 179 -33.97 34.09 19.18
N LEU A 180 -32.79 33.56 18.86
CA LEU A 180 -31.56 33.70 19.64
C LEU A 180 -30.55 34.60 18.90
N ASP A 181 -29.90 35.48 19.63
CA ASP A 181 -28.80 36.29 19.10
C ASP A 181 -27.57 35.42 18.82
N ILE A 182 -26.85 35.75 17.75
CA ILE A 182 -25.61 35.07 17.35
C ILE A 182 -24.41 35.86 17.91
N PRO A 183 -23.67 35.33 18.91
CA PRO A 183 -22.50 36.00 19.45
C PRO A 183 -21.40 36.16 18.39
N ALA A 184 -20.67 37.28 18.43
CA ALA A 184 -19.64 37.61 17.44
C ALA A 184 -18.51 36.55 17.30
N LYS A 185 -18.25 35.76 18.36
CA LYS A 185 -17.23 34.71 18.38
C LYS A 185 -17.78 33.30 18.10
N MET A 186 -19.09 33.15 17.94
CA MET A 186 -19.73 31.84 17.84
C MET A 186 -19.24 31.06 16.63
N LYS A 187 -19.06 31.71 15.46
CA LYS A 187 -18.53 31.03 14.26
C LYS A 187 -17.15 30.43 14.49
N THR A 188 -16.24 31.21 15.05
CA THR A 188 -14.86 30.74 15.31
C THR A 188 -14.81 29.65 16.37
N GLU A 189 -15.66 29.72 17.39
CA GLU A 189 -15.74 28.68 18.42
C GLU A 189 -16.41 27.42 17.90
N PHE A 190 -17.42 27.55 17.04
CA PHE A 190 -18.08 26.43 16.37
C PHE A 190 -17.07 25.65 15.53
N GLY A 191 -16.32 26.32 14.63
CA GLY A 191 -15.25 25.68 13.85
C GLY A 191 -14.20 25.00 14.73
N SER A 192 -13.74 25.66 15.81
CA SER A 192 -12.80 25.05 16.75
C SER A 192 -13.35 23.82 17.46
N VAL A 193 -14.66 23.75 17.73
CA VAL A 193 -15.29 22.57 18.33
C VAL A 193 -15.43 21.45 17.29
N LEU A 194 -15.78 21.76 16.04
CA LEU A 194 -15.79 20.78 14.96
C LEU A 194 -14.40 20.14 14.75
N ASP A 195 -13.31 20.93 14.79
CA ASP A 195 -11.94 20.41 14.73
C ASP A 195 -11.63 19.45 15.89
N LYS A 196 -12.09 19.78 17.11
CA LYS A 196 -11.90 18.93 18.29
C LYS A 196 -12.69 17.62 18.16
N LEU A 197 -13.94 17.69 17.70
CA LEU A 197 -14.76 16.51 17.41
C LEU A 197 -14.06 15.61 16.37
N GLN A 198 -13.51 16.18 15.30
CA GLN A 198 -12.70 15.45 14.31
C GLN A 198 -11.47 14.79 14.93
N SER A 199 -10.77 15.48 15.83
CA SER A 199 -9.59 14.91 16.50
C SER A 199 -9.93 13.75 17.45
N LYS A 200 -11.16 13.71 17.97
CA LYS A 200 -11.68 12.65 18.85
C LYS A 200 -12.37 11.52 18.08
N ALA A 201 -12.72 11.74 16.81
CA ALA A 201 -13.40 10.76 16.00
C ALA A 201 -12.48 9.59 15.69
N VAL A 202 -12.75 8.47 16.34
CA VAL A 202 -12.09 7.19 16.10
C VAL A 202 -13.15 6.19 15.64
N ALA A 203 -12.91 5.55 14.50
CA ALA A 203 -13.72 4.42 14.10
C ALA A 203 -13.41 3.22 14.99
N ARG A 204 -14.44 2.42 15.32
CA ARG A 204 -14.24 1.15 16.02
C ARG A 204 -14.01 0.06 14.99
N LEU A 205 -12.94 -0.72 15.18
CA LEU A 205 -12.70 -1.92 14.38
C LEU A 205 -13.15 -3.13 15.18
N ASN A 206 -14.22 -3.76 14.73
CA ASN A 206 -14.74 -4.98 15.34
C ASN A 206 -14.10 -6.20 14.64
N LEU A 207 -13.38 -7.01 15.41
CA LEU A 207 -12.86 -8.28 14.91
C LEU A 207 -14.01 -9.27 14.71
N PRO A 208 -13.94 -10.13 13.68
CA PRO A 208 -14.97 -11.14 13.44
C PRO A 208 -15.05 -12.14 14.60
N SER A 209 -16.27 -12.44 15.02
CA SER A 209 -16.56 -13.40 16.08
C SER A 209 -16.45 -14.84 15.57
N PRO A 210 -16.14 -15.84 16.42
CA PRO A 210 -16.13 -17.24 16.03
C PRO A 210 -17.44 -17.68 15.35
N GLY A 211 -17.34 -18.26 14.16
CA GLY A 211 -18.48 -18.72 13.36
C GLY A 211 -19.28 -17.63 12.65
N GLU A 212 -18.86 -16.37 12.71
CA GLU A 212 -19.45 -15.27 11.94
C GLU A 212 -19.12 -15.39 10.45
N GLU A 213 -20.12 -15.22 9.58
CA GLU A 213 -19.89 -15.12 8.15
C GLU A 213 -19.36 -13.72 7.81
N ILE A 214 -18.12 -13.65 7.35
CA ILE A 214 -17.44 -12.38 7.07
C ILE A 214 -17.64 -12.02 5.60
N THR A 215 -18.61 -11.17 5.30
CA THR A 215 -18.86 -10.71 3.94
C THR A 215 -17.95 -9.54 3.55
N GLU A 216 -17.81 -8.55 4.43
CA GLU A 216 -17.06 -7.31 4.19
C GLU A 216 -16.17 -6.95 5.39
N GLY A 217 -14.94 -6.51 5.10
CA GLY A 217 -14.01 -5.97 6.08
C GLY A 217 -13.05 -4.93 5.50
N VAL A 218 -12.07 -4.49 6.30
CA VAL A 218 -11.10 -3.45 5.92
C VAL A 218 -10.41 -3.74 4.58
N THR A 219 -9.97 -4.98 4.34
CA THR A 219 -9.31 -5.34 3.08
C THR A 219 -10.25 -5.23 1.89
N ASP A 220 -11.52 -5.63 2.05
CA ASP A 220 -12.51 -5.55 0.96
C ASP A 220 -12.78 -4.09 0.59
N ALA A 221 -12.90 -3.20 1.58
CA ALA A 221 -13.05 -1.76 1.33
C ALA A 221 -11.83 -1.16 0.59
N ILE A 222 -10.61 -1.58 0.95
CA ILE A 222 -9.38 -1.17 0.23
C ILE A 222 -9.39 -1.70 -1.20
N VAL A 223 -9.80 -2.96 -1.40
CA VAL A 223 -9.90 -3.58 -2.72
C VAL A 223 -10.87 -2.81 -3.61
N GLU A 224 -12.07 -2.48 -3.13
CA GLU A 224 -13.08 -1.75 -3.91
C GLU A 224 -12.56 -0.37 -4.31
N LEU A 225 -11.91 0.37 -3.39
CA LEU A 225 -11.26 1.64 -3.72
C LEU A 225 -10.21 1.48 -4.83
N LEU A 226 -9.39 0.42 -4.77
CA LEU A 226 -8.35 0.18 -5.78
C LEU A 226 -8.95 -0.25 -7.13
N LYS A 227 -10.06 -1.00 -7.14
CA LYS A 227 -10.80 -1.30 -8.37
C LYS A 227 -11.33 -0.04 -9.02
N GLU A 228 -11.94 0.86 -8.26
CA GLU A 228 -12.42 2.15 -8.77
C GLU A 228 -11.28 2.98 -9.38
N GLN A 229 -10.13 3.03 -8.71
CA GLN A 229 -8.94 3.71 -9.22
C GLN A 229 -8.41 3.03 -10.50
N ARG A 230 -8.36 1.70 -10.54
CA ARG A 230 -7.94 0.93 -11.72
C ARG A 230 -8.89 1.16 -12.90
N ASP A 231 -10.19 1.17 -12.69
CA ASP A 231 -11.19 1.39 -13.74
C ASP A 231 -11.14 2.83 -14.26
N SER A 232 -10.97 3.80 -13.34
CA SER A 232 -10.72 5.19 -13.70
C SER A 232 -9.44 5.34 -14.52
N TYR A 233 -8.38 4.61 -14.16
CA TYR A 233 -7.13 4.57 -14.92
C TYR A 233 -7.33 4.02 -16.33
N ALA A 234 -8.03 2.89 -16.45
CA ALA A 234 -8.30 2.24 -17.74
C ALA A 234 -9.08 3.18 -18.67
N LYS A 235 -10.14 3.81 -18.15
CA LYS A 235 -10.94 4.79 -18.89
C LYS A 235 -10.12 6.01 -19.33
N ALA A 236 -9.34 6.59 -18.42
CA ALA A 236 -8.48 7.73 -18.75
C ALA A 236 -7.42 7.38 -19.82
N LEU A 237 -6.89 6.15 -19.77
CA LEU A 237 -5.93 5.66 -20.76
C LEU A 237 -6.56 5.48 -22.14
N GLU A 238 -7.79 4.95 -22.20
CA GLU A 238 -8.55 4.82 -23.45
C GLU A 238 -8.86 6.20 -24.07
N GLU A 239 -9.28 7.17 -23.25
CA GLU A 239 -9.60 8.53 -23.68
C GLU A 239 -8.35 9.32 -24.15
N CYS A 240 -7.16 8.99 -23.66
CA CYS A 240 -5.91 9.66 -24.04
C CYS A 240 -5.49 9.47 -25.50
N GLY A 241 -5.85 8.35 -26.13
CA GLY A 241 -5.40 7.98 -27.48
C GLY A 241 -3.92 7.59 -27.57
N VAL A 242 -3.59 6.75 -28.56
CA VAL A 242 -2.27 6.06 -28.66
C VAL A 242 -1.17 6.96 -29.26
N ASP A 243 -1.52 8.05 -29.96
CA ASP A 243 -0.59 8.74 -30.86
C ASP A 243 0.31 9.81 -30.22
N ASP A 244 -0.08 10.40 -29.07
CA ASP A 244 0.82 11.21 -28.22
C ASP A 244 0.24 11.44 -26.82
N PRO A 245 0.40 10.48 -25.88
CA PRO A 245 -0.03 10.65 -24.50
C PRO A 245 0.60 11.87 -23.83
N SER A 246 1.73 12.38 -24.33
CA SER A 246 2.48 13.42 -23.65
C SER A 246 1.95 14.85 -23.88
N SER A 247 0.95 15.09 -24.74
CA SER A 247 0.46 16.44 -25.00
C SER A 247 -0.94 16.75 -24.46
N SER A 248 -1.68 15.77 -23.92
CA SER A 248 -3.07 15.95 -23.49
C SER A 248 -3.23 16.18 -21.98
N THR A 249 -4.18 17.05 -21.60
CA THR A 249 -4.64 17.20 -20.21
C THR A 249 -5.16 15.89 -19.63
N LEU A 250 -5.68 14.99 -20.47
CA LEU A 250 -6.14 13.66 -20.12
C LEU A 250 -5.01 12.76 -19.57
N PHE A 251 -3.78 12.92 -20.06
CA PHE A 251 -2.66 12.12 -19.55
C PHE A 251 -2.24 12.55 -18.15
N ASN A 252 -2.51 13.79 -17.74
CA ASN A 252 -2.31 14.19 -16.35
C ASN A 252 -3.21 13.39 -15.40
N GLU A 253 -4.41 13.00 -15.83
CA GLU A 253 -5.29 12.13 -15.05
C GLU A 253 -4.72 10.71 -14.96
N VAL A 254 -4.23 10.15 -16.05
CA VAL A 254 -3.49 8.85 -16.05
C VAL A 254 -2.35 8.87 -15.03
N LEU A 255 -1.56 9.95 -15.01
CA LEU A 255 -0.45 10.13 -14.07
C LEU A 255 -0.93 10.33 -12.62
N ARG A 256 -1.99 11.10 -12.41
CA ARG A 256 -2.59 11.36 -11.08
C ARG A 256 -3.10 10.06 -10.47
N ILE A 257 -3.88 9.30 -11.23
CA ILE A 257 -4.46 8.03 -10.78
C ILE A 257 -3.36 7.00 -10.52
N SER A 258 -2.40 6.86 -11.45
CA SER A 258 -1.26 5.95 -11.24
C SER A 258 -0.48 6.25 -9.97
N TYR A 259 -0.24 7.53 -9.69
CA TYR A 259 0.50 7.94 -8.51
C TYR A 259 -0.26 7.63 -7.22
N ASN A 260 -1.55 7.96 -7.17
CA ASN A 260 -2.38 7.68 -6.00
C ASN A 260 -2.45 6.16 -5.76
N PHE A 261 -2.77 5.39 -6.80
CA PHE A 261 -2.82 3.93 -6.73
C PHE A 261 -1.49 3.34 -6.26
N ALA A 262 -0.37 3.75 -6.85
CA ALA A 262 0.94 3.23 -6.45
C ALA A 262 1.28 3.59 -5.00
N GLY A 263 0.92 4.79 -4.54
CA GLY A 263 1.07 5.23 -3.15
C GLY A 263 0.27 4.35 -2.19
N ASP A 264 -1.03 4.27 -2.41
CA ASP A 264 -2.00 3.57 -1.56
C ASP A 264 -1.68 2.06 -1.51
N ALA A 265 -1.52 1.43 -2.68
CA ALA A 265 -1.23 0.01 -2.77
C ALA A 265 0.13 -0.36 -2.14
N SER A 266 1.12 0.53 -2.17
CA SER A 266 2.46 0.19 -1.70
C SER A 266 2.54 -0.02 -0.19
N THR A 267 1.82 0.78 0.57
CA THR A 267 1.76 0.68 2.03
C THR A 267 1.11 -0.65 2.41
N TYR A 268 -0.01 -0.97 1.76
CA TYR A 268 -0.73 -2.20 2.03
C TYR A 268 0.03 -3.45 1.59
N LEU A 269 0.69 -3.41 0.43
CA LEU A 269 1.52 -4.52 -0.03
C LEU A 269 2.69 -4.82 0.92
N ARG A 270 3.31 -3.79 1.53
CA ARG A 270 4.35 -3.98 2.57
C ARG A 270 3.78 -4.68 3.80
N LEU A 271 2.56 -4.34 4.21
CA LEU A 271 1.88 -4.99 5.32
C LEU A 271 1.63 -6.47 5.00
N ILE A 272 1.05 -6.79 3.85
CA ILE A 272 0.80 -8.18 3.43
C ILE A 272 2.10 -8.98 3.38
N VAL A 273 3.16 -8.45 2.76
CA VAL A 273 4.46 -9.15 2.72
C VAL A 273 5.00 -9.40 4.13
N SER A 274 4.86 -8.43 5.04
CA SER A 274 5.28 -8.60 6.44
C SER A 274 4.46 -9.66 7.17
N ILE A 275 3.15 -9.72 6.92
CA ILE A 275 2.27 -10.75 7.48
C ILE A 275 2.63 -12.12 6.91
N CYS A 276 2.85 -12.25 5.61
CA CYS A 276 3.26 -13.49 4.95
C CYS A 276 4.59 -14.05 5.49
N ASP A 277 5.52 -13.17 5.88
CA ASP A 277 6.77 -13.56 6.54
C ASP A 277 6.54 -14.14 7.94
N LEU A 278 5.61 -13.54 8.70
CA LEU A 278 5.30 -13.92 10.09
C LEU A 278 4.30 -15.07 10.19
N LYS A 279 3.41 -15.19 9.19
CA LYS A 279 2.31 -16.15 9.08
C LYS A 279 2.31 -16.78 7.67
N PRO A 280 3.22 -17.71 7.41
CA PRO A 280 3.45 -18.33 6.10
C PRO A 280 2.21 -18.96 5.47
N ILE A 281 1.24 -19.43 6.25
CA ILE A 281 -0.01 -20.00 5.74
C ILE A 281 -0.77 -19.03 4.83
N ILE A 282 -0.75 -17.73 5.12
CA ILE A 282 -1.39 -16.70 4.28
C ILE A 282 -0.68 -16.63 2.92
N LEU A 283 0.65 -16.71 2.92
CA LEU A 283 1.43 -16.77 1.68
C LEU A 283 1.16 -18.04 0.88
N TRP A 284 0.98 -19.18 1.54
CA TRP A 284 0.73 -20.44 0.83
C TRP A 284 -0.59 -20.40 0.06
N LEU A 285 -1.61 -19.79 0.65
CA LEU A 285 -2.92 -19.61 0.03
C LEU A 285 -2.94 -18.55 -1.09
N THR A 286 -1.91 -17.69 -1.18
CA THR A 286 -1.82 -16.55 -2.12
C THR A 286 -0.56 -16.57 -2.99
N ILE A 287 0.17 -17.70 -3.01
CA ILE A 287 1.49 -17.80 -3.65
C ILE A 287 1.43 -17.53 -5.16
N GLY A 288 0.32 -17.92 -5.79
CA GLY A 288 0.02 -17.70 -7.20
C GLY A 288 -0.11 -16.24 -7.54
N GLU A 289 -0.87 -15.49 -6.75
CA GLU A 289 -1.10 -14.06 -6.91
C GLU A 289 0.21 -13.27 -6.71
N HIS A 290 1.00 -13.65 -5.70
CA HIS A 290 2.34 -13.08 -5.50
C HIS A 290 3.28 -13.33 -6.68
N TYR A 291 3.19 -14.51 -7.31
CA TYR A 291 3.97 -14.83 -8.52
C TYR A 291 3.48 -14.01 -9.72
N CYS A 292 2.17 -13.96 -9.97
CA CYS A 292 1.55 -13.15 -11.03
C CYS A 292 1.94 -11.67 -10.92
N LEU A 293 1.87 -11.09 -9.73
CA LEU A 293 2.30 -9.71 -9.48
C LEU A 293 3.78 -9.50 -9.83
N SER A 294 4.65 -10.43 -9.45
CA SER A 294 6.06 -10.35 -9.84
C SER A 294 6.25 -10.39 -11.35
N GLU A 295 5.47 -11.20 -12.06
CA GLU A 295 5.55 -11.31 -13.52
C GLU A 295 5.00 -10.05 -14.20
N ALA A 296 3.89 -9.49 -13.71
CA ALA A 296 3.37 -8.20 -14.16
C ALA A 296 4.43 -7.10 -14.02
N PHE A 297 5.14 -7.04 -12.89
CA PHE A 297 6.27 -6.14 -12.74
C PHE A 297 7.39 -6.43 -13.76
N ARG A 298 7.74 -7.69 -14.05
CA ARG A 298 8.79 -8.02 -15.04
C ARG A 298 8.44 -7.56 -16.46
N GLN A 299 7.15 -7.53 -16.79
CA GLN A 299 6.69 -7.16 -18.13
C GLN A 299 6.75 -5.66 -18.41
N LEU A 300 6.82 -4.82 -17.37
CA LEU A 300 7.03 -3.39 -17.53
C LEU A 300 8.36 -3.10 -18.28
N PRO A 301 8.38 -2.12 -19.19
CA PRO A 301 9.56 -1.81 -19.99
C PRO A 301 10.62 -1.07 -19.15
N TRP A 302 11.32 -1.79 -18.29
CA TRP A 302 12.39 -1.26 -17.45
C TRP A 302 13.58 -0.85 -18.33
N ALA A 303 13.64 0.41 -18.75
CA ALA A 303 14.70 0.89 -19.64
C ALA A 303 16.12 0.77 -19.03
N ARG A 304 16.27 0.64 -17.69
CA ARG A 304 17.58 0.71 -16.99
C ARG A 304 17.75 -0.12 -15.71
N SER A 305 16.83 -1.02 -15.34
CA SER A 305 17.00 -1.82 -14.11
C SER A 305 17.76 -3.13 -14.38
N LYS A 306 18.98 -3.26 -13.84
CA LYS A 306 19.71 -4.55 -13.78
C LYS A 306 19.23 -5.47 -12.65
N TYR A 307 18.27 -5.01 -11.83
CA TYR A 307 17.84 -5.68 -10.61
C TYR A 307 16.46 -6.32 -10.77
N LYS A 308 16.19 -7.29 -9.88
CA LYS A 308 14.86 -7.87 -9.67
C LYS A 308 13.81 -6.74 -9.60
N PRO A 309 12.66 -6.86 -10.28
CA PRO A 309 11.62 -5.85 -10.19
C PRO A 309 11.27 -5.59 -8.73
N SER A 310 11.12 -4.30 -8.41
CA SER A 310 10.81 -3.87 -7.05
C SER A 310 9.64 -2.91 -7.09
N LEU A 311 8.77 -3.04 -6.08
CA LEU A 311 7.69 -2.10 -5.81
C LEU A 311 8.24 -0.68 -5.69
N LYS A 312 9.41 -0.51 -5.07
CA LYS A 312 10.10 0.78 -4.98
C LYS A 312 10.42 1.37 -6.35
N ASN A 313 10.98 0.58 -7.27
CA ASN A 313 11.29 1.06 -8.62
C ASN A 313 10.03 1.46 -9.39
N TYR A 314 8.93 0.73 -9.18
CA TYR A 314 7.63 1.07 -9.74
C TYR A 314 7.13 2.43 -9.24
N ILE A 315 7.05 2.63 -7.91
CA ILE A 315 6.63 3.89 -7.29
C ILE A 315 7.52 5.05 -7.71
N ASP A 316 8.84 4.85 -7.67
CA ASP A 316 9.82 5.87 -8.07
C ASP A 316 9.61 6.28 -9.54
N THR A 317 9.27 5.32 -10.41
CA THR A 317 9.05 5.59 -11.84
C THR A 317 7.77 6.41 -12.05
N VAL A 318 6.66 6.03 -11.42
CA VAL A 318 5.40 6.78 -11.49
C VAL A 318 5.55 8.17 -10.86
N SER A 319 6.22 8.27 -9.71
CA SER A 319 6.48 9.52 -9.00
C SER A 319 7.39 10.47 -9.79
N ASP A 320 8.49 9.98 -10.36
CA ASP A 320 9.41 10.79 -11.17
C ASP A 320 8.69 11.40 -12.39
N VAL A 321 7.80 10.65 -13.05
CA VAL A 321 7.04 11.15 -14.21
C VAL A 321 5.98 12.18 -13.81
N ARG A 322 5.21 11.92 -12.74
CA ARG A 322 4.26 12.88 -12.20
C ARG A 322 4.97 14.18 -11.83
N ASN A 323 6.00 14.09 -10.99
CA ASN A 323 6.71 15.27 -10.48
C ASN A 323 7.30 16.11 -11.60
N ARG A 324 7.78 15.49 -12.69
CA ARG A 324 8.21 16.24 -13.88
C ARG A 324 7.07 17.07 -14.49
N ARG A 325 5.88 16.46 -14.67
CA ARG A 325 4.74 17.13 -15.32
C ARG A 325 4.14 18.26 -14.48
N PHE A 326 4.11 18.10 -13.17
CA PHE A 326 3.54 19.11 -12.26
C PHE A 326 4.57 20.17 -11.81
N HIS A 327 5.88 19.92 -11.89
CA HIS A 327 6.93 20.85 -11.46
C HIS A 327 7.80 21.44 -12.58
N ASP A 328 7.37 21.38 -13.84
CA ASP A 328 8.02 22.08 -14.96
C ASP A 328 7.75 23.61 -14.93
N ALA A 329 7.84 24.23 -13.74
CA ALA A 329 7.77 25.68 -13.57
C ALA A 329 8.99 26.40 -14.19
N PHE A 330 10.06 25.65 -14.49
CA PHE A 330 11.30 26.18 -15.03
C PHE A 330 11.49 25.77 -16.49
N PRO A 331 11.81 26.70 -17.41
CA PRO A 331 11.94 26.43 -18.85
C PRO A 331 13.24 25.72 -19.24
N PHE A 332 13.95 25.08 -18.29
CA PHE A 332 15.26 24.48 -18.51
C PHE A 332 15.35 23.04 -18.00
N GLN A 333 15.85 22.16 -18.86
CA GLN A 333 15.96 20.72 -18.59
C GLN A 333 17.32 20.29 -18.02
N LYS A 334 18.29 21.21 -17.96
CA LYS A 334 19.67 20.95 -17.48
C LYS A 334 19.92 21.68 -16.17
N ALA A 335 20.76 21.12 -15.32
CA ALA A 335 21.25 21.85 -14.15
C ALA A 335 21.97 23.12 -14.63
N LEU A 336 21.62 24.26 -14.05
CA LEU A 336 22.27 25.52 -14.36
C LEU A 336 23.60 25.57 -13.61
N ARG A 337 24.68 25.72 -14.35
CA ARG A 337 26.00 25.98 -13.78
C ARG A 337 26.24 27.48 -13.82
N LEU A 338 26.22 28.11 -12.65
CA LEU A 338 26.60 29.50 -12.50
C LEU A 338 28.09 29.58 -12.17
N SER A 339 28.85 30.30 -12.99
CA SER A 339 30.22 30.69 -12.66
C SER A 339 30.19 32.13 -12.15
N LEU A 340 30.58 32.32 -10.90
CA LEU A 340 30.74 33.66 -10.33
C LEU A 340 32.07 34.28 -10.81
N PRO A 341 32.11 35.58 -11.15
CA PRO A 341 33.37 36.24 -11.47
C PRO A 341 34.28 36.26 -10.22
N PRO A 342 35.62 36.34 -10.38
CA PRO A 342 36.56 36.33 -9.25
C PRO A 342 36.31 37.42 -8.19
N SER A 343 35.63 38.49 -8.57
CA SER A 343 35.27 39.63 -7.71
C SER A 343 33.93 39.47 -6.95
N ALA A 344 33.13 38.43 -7.22
CA ALA A 344 31.77 38.32 -6.70
C ALA A 344 31.67 37.81 -5.26
N VAL A 345 32.67 37.09 -4.75
CA VAL A 345 32.71 36.67 -3.34
C VAL A 345 33.52 37.70 -2.57
N GLN A 346 32.91 38.83 -2.24
CA GLN A 346 33.52 39.79 -1.31
C GLN A 346 33.36 39.27 0.13
N ASN A 347 34.49 39.09 0.81
CA ASN A 347 34.64 38.66 2.20
C ASN A 347 34.07 37.27 2.54
N PRO A 348 34.63 36.16 2.01
CA PRO A 348 34.41 34.85 2.59
C PRO A 348 35.12 34.78 3.96
N GLU A 349 34.35 34.75 5.05
CA GLU A 349 34.93 34.59 6.39
C GLU A 349 34.97 33.12 6.79
N LEU A 350 36.13 32.70 7.27
CA LEU A 350 36.43 31.33 7.68
C LEU A 350 37.05 31.38 9.08
N GLN A 351 36.38 30.81 10.07
CA GLN A 351 36.89 30.74 11.44
C GLN A 351 37.41 29.31 11.72
N PHE A 352 38.68 29.19 12.08
CA PHE A 352 39.28 27.95 12.57
C PHE A 352 39.71 28.12 14.03
N PHE A 353 39.68 27.03 14.79
CA PHE A 353 40.09 26.94 16.21
C PHE A 353 39.24 27.77 17.19
N SER A 354 37.94 27.46 17.28
CA SER A 354 37.15 27.87 18.45
C SER A 354 37.46 26.96 19.65
N GLU A 355 37.58 27.56 20.84
CA GLU A 355 37.89 26.86 22.10
C GLU A 355 36.75 25.93 22.57
N HIS A 356 37.14 24.91 23.32
CA HIS A 356 36.40 23.69 23.63
C HIS A 356 35.21 23.90 24.60
N ALA A 357 34.01 24.22 24.13
CA ALA A 357 32.72 23.97 24.84
C ALA A 357 31.49 24.04 23.89
N PRO A 358 30.32 23.45 24.25
CA PRO A 358 29.49 22.72 23.31
C PRO A 358 28.49 23.62 22.57
N ARG A 359 28.78 23.97 21.32
CA ARG A 359 27.77 24.42 20.37
C ARG A 359 28.05 23.83 19.00
N ALA A 360 27.18 22.91 18.58
CA ALA A 360 27.00 22.61 17.16
C ALA A 360 26.80 23.94 16.42
N ASN A 361 27.52 24.14 15.30
CA ASN A 361 27.38 25.24 14.32
C ASN A 361 28.45 26.37 14.31
N LEU A 362 29.69 26.15 14.79
CA LEU A 362 30.75 27.18 14.69
C LEU A 362 31.69 27.07 13.47
N ASN A 363 31.57 26.04 12.63
CA ASN A 363 32.36 25.89 11.40
C ASN A 363 31.45 25.94 10.17
N VAL A 364 30.91 27.10 9.84
CA VAL A 364 30.07 27.25 8.65
C VAL A 364 30.63 28.36 7.77
N PHE A 365 31.00 28.03 6.53
CA PHE A 365 31.46 29.00 5.53
C PHE A 365 30.37 30.08 5.38
N THR A 366 30.65 31.32 5.79
CA THR A 366 29.70 32.44 5.73
C THR A 366 30.18 33.44 4.69
N PHE A 367 29.35 33.67 3.69
CA PHE A 367 29.50 34.74 2.71
C PHE A 367 28.20 35.56 2.71
N ARG A 368 28.28 36.81 2.25
CA ARG A 368 27.22 37.81 2.35
C ARG A 368 25.83 37.31 1.93
N ASP A 369 25.78 36.52 0.86
CA ASP A 369 24.53 36.01 0.28
C ASP A 369 24.22 34.56 0.68
N LYS A 370 24.83 34.03 1.75
CA LYS A 370 24.61 32.65 2.18
C LYS A 370 23.13 32.32 2.42
N PRO A 371 22.33 33.12 3.16
CA PRO A 371 20.91 32.83 3.32
C PRO A 371 20.17 32.77 1.97
N LEU A 372 20.56 33.61 1.01
CA LEU A 372 20.01 33.59 -0.34
C LEU A 372 20.44 32.34 -1.12
N VAL A 373 21.71 31.92 -1.02
CA VAL A 373 22.19 30.67 -1.62
C VAL A 373 21.49 29.46 -0.99
N ASP A 374 21.28 29.44 0.32
CA ASP A 374 20.55 28.36 0.99
C ASP A 374 19.08 28.31 0.54
N ILE A 375 18.45 29.45 0.28
CA ILE A 375 17.12 29.52 -0.37
C ILE A 375 17.20 29.01 -1.82
N LEU A 376 18.20 29.42 -2.59
CA LEU A 376 18.39 29.00 -3.98
C LEU A 376 18.69 27.49 -4.10
N LEU A 377 19.39 26.90 -3.13
CA LEU A 377 19.69 25.46 -3.08
C LEU A 377 18.46 24.60 -2.77
N LYS A 378 17.39 25.19 -2.20
CA LYS A 378 16.11 24.49 -2.03
C LYS A 378 15.38 24.29 -3.36
N PHE A 379 15.77 25.00 -4.43
CA PHE A 379 15.22 24.77 -5.76
C PHE A 379 15.86 23.52 -6.39
N THR A 380 15.21 22.38 -6.18
CA THR A 380 15.60 21.10 -6.79
C THR A 380 14.77 20.82 -8.05
N ARG A 381 15.39 20.19 -9.05
CA ARG A 381 14.66 19.67 -10.23
C ARG A 381 14.25 18.22 -10.02
N ALA A 382 13.11 17.83 -10.59
CA ALA A 382 12.72 16.42 -10.68
C ALA A 382 13.70 15.63 -11.58
N ARG A 383 13.93 14.36 -11.24
CA ARG A 383 14.82 13.49 -12.02
C ARG A 383 14.12 13.10 -13.33
N GLN A 384 14.80 13.27 -14.46
CA GLN A 384 14.26 12.88 -15.76
C GLN A 384 14.47 11.38 -16.02
N ARG A 385 13.39 10.60 -16.00
CA ARG A 385 13.34 9.24 -16.56
C ARG A 385 12.29 9.22 -17.68
N PRO A 386 12.68 9.09 -18.96
CA PRO A 386 11.71 8.85 -20.01
C PRO A 386 11.06 7.48 -19.79
N VAL A 387 9.73 7.45 -19.78
CA VAL A 387 8.91 6.24 -19.66
C VAL A 387 8.17 6.09 -20.99
N SER A 388 8.24 4.90 -21.60
CA SER A 388 7.58 4.65 -22.89
C SER A 388 6.05 4.63 -22.74
N SER A 389 5.32 4.93 -23.81
CA SER A 389 3.84 4.81 -23.84
C SER A 389 3.38 3.42 -23.39
N SER A 390 4.06 2.37 -23.89
CA SER A 390 3.82 0.98 -23.52
C SER A 390 3.97 0.63 -22.04
N PHE A 391 4.59 1.51 -21.23
CA PHE A 391 4.59 1.34 -19.78
C PHE A 391 3.19 1.51 -19.22
N TRP A 392 2.46 2.53 -19.68
CA TRP A 392 1.12 2.87 -19.19
C TRP A 392 0.11 1.81 -19.59
N ASP A 393 0.21 1.29 -20.81
CA ASP A 393 -0.63 0.15 -21.26
C ASP A 393 -0.41 -1.09 -20.39
N LYS A 394 0.84 -1.40 -20.04
CA LYS A 394 1.17 -2.57 -19.21
C LYS A 394 0.96 -2.35 -17.72
N ASN A 395 0.84 -1.09 -17.29
CA ASN A 395 0.61 -0.74 -15.90
C ASN A 395 -0.75 -1.25 -15.41
N ILE A 396 -1.74 -1.37 -16.31
CA ILE A 396 -3.05 -1.92 -15.96
C ILE A 396 -2.92 -3.34 -15.40
N SER A 397 -2.05 -4.18 -16.00
CA SER A 397 -1.82 -5.55 -15.53
C SER A 397 -1.13 -5.60 -14.16
N VAL A 398 -0.36 -4.57 -13.80
CA VAL A 398 0.20 -4.42 -12.45
C VAL A 398 -0.89 -4.04 -11.46
N MET A 399 -1.78 -3.11 -11.82
CA MET A 399 -2.94 -2.75 -10.99
C MET A 399 -3.84 -3.97 -10.76
N ASP A 400 -4.18 -4.70 -11.83
CA ASP A 400 -4.94 -5.96 -11.77
C ASP A 400 -4.30 -6.96 -10.82
N SER A 401 -3.00 -7.21 -10.97
CA SER A 401 -2.30 -8.20 -10.13
C SER A 401 -2.20 -7.77 -8.66
N ILE A 402 -2.23 -6.47 -8.37
CA ILE A 402 -2.29 -5.94 -6.99
C ILE A 402 -3.68 -6.18 -6.40
N VAL A 403 -4.74 -5.85 -7.15
CA VAL A 403 -6.13 -6.08 -6.74
C VAL A 403 -6.36 -7.57 -6.47
N ASP A 404 -5.99 -8.44 -7.42
CA ASP A 404 -6.10 -9.90 -7.30
C ASP A 404 -5.41 -10.42 -6.02
N LEU A 405 -4.21 -9.90 -5.71
CA LEU A 405 -3.47 -10.29 -4.52
C LEU A 405 -4.20 -9.88 -3.23
N PHE A 406 -4.75 -8.67 -3.19
CA PHE A 406 -5.44 -8.16 -2.00
C PHE A 406 -6.76 -8.89 -1.78
N GLU A 407 -7.50 -9.18 -2.86
CA GLU A 407 -8.69 -10.03 -2.82
C GLU A 407 -8.37 -11.43 -2.31
N ALA A 408 -7.38 -12.09 -2.90
CA ALA A 408 -6.98 -13.42 -2.47
C ALA A 408 -6.50 -13.43 -1.01
N THR A 409 -5.85 -12.36 -0.56
CA THR A 409 -5.46 -12.19 0.84
C THR A 409 -6.69 -12.08 1.75
N SER A 410 -7.68 -11.26 1.38
CA SER A 410 -8.95 -11.14 2.13
C SER A 410 -9.64 -12.51 2.25
N GLN A 411 -9.81 -13.21 1.12
CA GLN A 411 -10.46 -14.52 1.09
C GLN A 411 -9.69 -15.58 1.90
N SER A 412 -8.36 -15.56 1.82
CA SER A 412 -7.51 -16.45 2.61
C SER A 412 -7.67 -16.22 4.11
N LEU A 413 -7.73 -14.95 4.54
CA LEU A 413 -7.92 -14.61 5.95
C LEU A 413 -9.29 -15.03 6.46
N LYS A 414 -10.36 -14.81 5.67
CA LYS A 414 -11.72 -15.28 5.97
C LYS A 414 -11.75 -16.80 6.12
N LEU A 415 -11.17 -17.53 5.16
CA LEU A 415 -11.12 -18.99 5.20
C LEU A 415 -10.32 -19.52 6.41
N ILE A 416 -9.19 -18.88 6.73
CA ILE A 416 -8.41 -19.26 7.91
C ILE A 416 -9.20 -19.02 9.19
N HIS A 417 -9.86 -17.87 9.34
CA HIS A 417 -10.68 -17.55 10.51
C HIS A 417 -11.76 -18.62 10.73
N THR A 418 -12.57 -18.93 9.70
CA THR A 418 -13.60 -19.96 9.77
C THR A 418 -13.04 -21.34 10.14
N THR A 419 -11.87 -21.69 9.61
CA THR A 419 -11.25 -23.01 9.86
C THR A 419 -10.61 -23.12 11.25
N ALA A 420 -9.98 -22.05 11.75
CA ALA A 420 -9.33 -22.02 13.05
C ALA A 420 -10.36 -22.21 14.17
N GLU A 421 -11.50 -21.53 14.07
CA GLU A 421 -12.59 -21.59 15.06
C GLU A 421 -13.34 -22.93 15.04
N SER A 422 -13.38 -23.62 13.90
CA SER A 422 -13.96 -24.98 13.83
C SER A 422 -13.06 -26.06 14.46
N SER A 423 -11.80 -25.72 14.77
CA SER A 423 -10.77 -26.66 15.23
C SER A 423 -10.40 -26.48 16.72
N GLY A 424 -10.84 -25.38 17.34
CA GLY A 424 -10.73 -25.12 18.78
C GLY A 424 -12.00 -25.55 19.51
#